data_AF-A0A2U3L9N1-F1
#
_entry.id   AF-A0A2U3L9N1-F1
#
_cell.length_a   1.000
_cell.length_b   1.000
_cell.length_c   1.000
_cell.angle_alpha   90.00
_cell.angle_beta   90.00
_cell.angle_gamma   90.00
#
_symmetry.space_group_name_H-M   'P 1'
#
loop_
_entity.id
_entity.type
_entity.pdbx_description
1 polymer ?
#
loop_
_entity_poly.entity_id
_entity_poly.type
_entity_poly.pdbx_seq_one_letter_code
_entity_poly.pdbx_strand_id
1 'polypeptide(L)'
;MEMIWTQEAEKAVAKVPFFVRSRVRREVEKEASEQDSSLVLLKHVQDCRKKHLSGNAIETKGFQIDTCFGSGGCENRTLESEALAAEVEKMLLSRNLADFLKERVGGPLKMHHEFRICIADCPNGCSRPQIVDIGIIGALRPRVLDNSCTGCAACSSSCIEGALRVQPGFDAPIIDGTKCIMCGKCISACPSGAIEEAQKGWRMMVGGKLGRHPQLGKDLGRIHSKSEVLAIIARCLDIYFANNAGGERLGSILNRIGYDLI
;
A
#
# COMPACT_ATOMS: atom_id res chain seq x y z
N MET A 1 -38.60 -8.37 -7.15
CA MET A 1 -39.30 -9.53 -7.71
C MET A 1 -38.36 -10.70 -7.62
N GLU A 2 -38.78 -11.80 -6.99
CA GLU A 2 -37.99 -13.03 -6.90
C GLU A 2 -37.95 -13.65 -8.31
N MET A 3 -36.74 -13.88 -8.85
CA MET A 3 -36.60 -14.48 -10.18
C MET A 3 -36.96 -15.97 -10.13
N ILE A 4 -37.57 -16.48 -11.20
CA ILE A 4 -37.92 -17.91 -11.30
C ILE A 4 -36.67 -18.68 -11.74
N TRP A 5 -36.34 -19.78 -11.08
CA TRP A 5 -35.19 -20.61 -11.44
C TRP A 5 -35.63 -21.93 -12.07
N THR A 6 -34.91 -22.37 -13.11
CA THR A 6 -35.06 -23.73 -13.64
C THR A 6 -34.52 -24.76 -12.66
N GLN A 7 -35.09 -25.97 -12.66
CA GLN A 7 -34.64 -27.06 -11.78
C GLN A 7 -33.16 -27.41 -11.99
N GLU A 8 -32.67 -27.25 -13.21
CA GLU A 8 -31.27 -27.48 -13.59
C GLU A 8 -30.33 -26.40 -13.02
N ALA A 9 -30.75 -25.13 -13.07
CA ALA A 9 -30.01 -24.02 -12.46
C ALA A 9 -29.95 -24.16 -10.93
N GLU A 10 -31.06 -24.55 -10.29
CA GLU A 10 -31.11 -24.84 -8.85
C GLU A 10 -30.14 -25.96 -8.45
N LYS A 11 -30.17 -27.08 -9.17
CA LYS A 11 -29.24 -28.21 -8.95
C LYS A 11 -27.79 -27.80 -9.15
N ALA A 12 -27.50 -26.90 -10.09
CA ALA A 12 -26.15 -26.41 -10.33
C ALA A 12 -25.64 -25.53 -9.18
N VAL A 13 -26.46 -24.60 -8.67
CA VAL A 13 -26.09 -23.73 -7.54
C VAL A 13 -26.06 -24.47 -6.21
N ALA A 14 -26.85 -25.54 -6.03
CA ALA A 14 -26.80 -26.38 -4.84
C ALA A 14 -25.40 -27.01 -4.61
N LYS A 15 -24.62 -27.23 -5.68
CA LYS A 15 -23.24 -27.75 -5.62
C LYS A 15 -22.21 -26.72 -5.11
N VAL A 16 -22.58 -25.44 -5.05
CA VAL A 16 -21.71 -24.37 -4.53
C VAL A 16 -21.66 -24.46 -2.99
N PRO A 17 -20.54 -24.12 -2.31
CA PRO A 17 -20.50 -24.09 -0.84
C PRO A 17 -21.52 -23.14 -0.23
N PHE A 18 -22.23 -23.58 0.82
CA PHE A 18 -23.41 -22.87 1.34
C PHE A 18 -23.14 -21.41 1.75
N PHE A 19 -21.94 -21.12 2.27
CA PHE A 19 -21.55 -19.79 2.76
C PHE A 19 -21.32 -18.75 1.65
N VAL A 20 -21.22 -19.16 0.37
CA VAL A 20 -21.18 -18.23 -0.78
C VAL A 20 -22.41 -18.34 -1.68
N ARG A 21 -23.33 -19.29 -1.43
CA ARG A 21 -24.51 -19.52 -2.30
C ARG A 21 -25.36 -18.27 -2.47
N SER A 22 -25.62 -17.51 -1.40
CA SER A 22 -26.41 -16.28 -1.47
C SER A 22 -25.80 -15.26 -2.44
N ARG A 23 -24.47 -15.09 -2.36
CA ARG A 23 -23.72 -14.23 -3.28
C ARG A 23 -23.80 -14.77 -4.71
N VAL A 24 -23.56 -16.06 -4.91
CA VAL A 24 -23.60 -16.67 -6.26
C VAL A 24 -24.98 -16.55 -6.88
N ARG A 25 -26.06 -16.76 -6.13
CA ARG A 25 -27.44 -16.56 -6.62
C ARG A 25 -27.65 -15.14 -7.11
N ARG A 26 -27.22 -14.14 -6.33
CA ARG A 26 -27.33 -12.73 -6.73
C ARG A 26 -26.55 -12.41 -8.00
N GLU A 27 -25.35 -12.94 -8.18
CA GLU A 27 -24.56 -12.73 -9.39
C GLU A 27 -25.20 -13.41 -10.62
N VAL A 28 -25.76 -14.61 -10.45
CA VAL A 28 -26.48 -15.32 -11.53
C VAL A 28 -27.79 -14.62 -11.90
N GLU A 29 -28.53 -14.09 -10.93
CA GLU A 29 -29.74 -13.30 -11.16
C GLU A 29 -29.42 -12.00 -11.89
N LYS A 30 -28.32 -11.35 -11.52
CA LYS A 30 -27.81 -10.18 -12.24
C LYS A 30 -27.47 -10.53 -13.69
N GLU A 31 -26.78 -11.64 -13.94
CA GLU A 31 -26.47 -12.12 -15.29
C GLU A 31 -27.74 -12.38 -16.11
N ALA A 32 -28.75 -13.01 -15.51
CA ALA A 32 -30.03 -13.26 -16.18
C ALA A 32 -30.75 -11.95 -16.52
N SER A 33 -30.74 -10.97 -15.60
CA SER A 33 -31.34 -9.66 -15.80
C SER A 33 -30.61 -8.84 -16.86
N GLU A 34 -29.29 -8.93 -16.96
CA GLU A 34 -28.49 -8.28 -18.02
C GLU A 34 -28.77 -8.86 -19.41
N GLN A 35 -29.27 -10.10 -19.47
CA GLN A 35 -29.72 -10.76 -20.70
C GLN A 35 -31.25 -10.63 -20.90
N ASP A 36 -31.89 -9.65 -20.23
CA ASP A 36 -33.34 -9.39 -20.26
C ASP A 36 -34.21 -10.63 -19.97
N SER A 37 -33.70 -11.55 -19.16
CA SER A 37 -34.38 -12.80 -18.83
C SER A 37 -34.99 -12.76 -17.43
N SER A 38 -36.29 -13.03 -17.34
CA SER A 38 -37.00 -13.20 -16.07
C SER A 38 -36.91 -14.62 -15.49
N LEU A 39 -36.29 -15.56 -16.23
CA LEU A 39 -36.11 -16.96 -15.88
C LEU A 39 -34.62 -17.32 -15.83
N VAL A 40 -34.15 -17.79 -14.68
CA VAL A 40 -32.76 -18.22 -14.50
C VAL A 40 -32.56 -19.61 -15.10
N LEU A 41 -31.87 -19.65 -16.23
CA LEU A 41 -31.48 -20.86 -16.96
C LEU A 41 -30.13 -21.40 -16.47
N LEU A 42 -29.86 -22.69 -16.72
CA LEU A 42 -28.55 -23.29 -16.48
C LEU A 42 -27.42 -22.53 -17.21
N LYS A 43 -27.71 -21.97 -18.39
CA LYS A 43 -26.77 -21.14 -19.15
C LYS A 43 -26.29 -19.94 -18.34
N HIS A 44 -27.15 -19.23 -17.60
CA HIS A 44 -26.74 -18.09 -16.77
C HIS A 44 -25.82 -18.52 -15.63
N VAL A 45 -26.06 -19.71 -15.04
CA VAL A 45 -25.15 -20.29 -14.03
C VAL A 45 -23.80 -20.64 -14.66
N GLN A 46 -23.79 -21.20 -15.88
CA GLN A 46 -22.58 -21.55 -16.60
C GLN A 46 -21.80 -20.31 -17.05
N ASP A 47 -22.49 -19.26 -17.51
CA ASP A 47 -21.90 -18.00 -17.93
C ASP A 47 -21.33 -17.23 -16.74
N CYS A 48 -22.06 -17.14 -15.62
CA CYS A 48 -21.55 -16.57 -14.36
C CYS A 48 -20.36 -17.38 -13.85
N ARG A 49 -20.42 -18.73 -13.89
CA ARG A 49 -19.28 -19.59 -13.54
C ARG A 49 -18.11 -19.38 -14.50
N LYS A 50 -18.36 -19.22 -15.79
CA LYS A 50 -17.32 -18.93 -16.79
C LYS A 50 -16.73 -17.55 -16.53
N LYS A 51 -17.52 -16.49 -16.31
CA LYS A 51 -17.06 -15.14 -15.93
C LYS A 51 -16.31 -15.13 -14.59
N HIS A 52 -16.61 -16.04 -13.67
CA HIS A 52 -15.89 -16.16 -12.40
C HIS A 52 -14.61 -17.01 -12.51
N LEU A 53 -14.62 -18.08 -13.31
CA LEU A 53 -13.45 -18.94 -13.58
C LEU A 53 -12.46 -18.30 -14.58
N SER A 54 -12.98 -17.59 -15.58
CA SER A 54 -12.24 -16.67 -16.45
C SER A 54 -12.06 -15.29 -15.81
N GLY A 55 -12.74 -15.07 -14.67
CA GLY A 55 -12.64 -13.91 -13.80
C GLY A 55 -11.34 -13.90 -13.02
N ASN A 56 -10.25 -13.85 -13.76
CA ASN A 56 -8.98 -13.27 -13.36
C ASN A 56 -8.09 -12.96 -14.57
N ALA A 57 -8.66 -12.79 -15.76
CA ALA A 57 -8.17 -11.77 -16.67
C ALA A 57 -8.95 -10.47 -16.41
N ILE A 58 -8.91 -9.98 -15.17
CA ILE A 58 -8.95 -8.52 -15.00
C ILE A 58 -7.81 -8.05 -15.89
N GLU A 59 -8.07 -7.16 -16.83
CA GLU A 59 -7.02 -6.54 -17.62
C GLU A 59 -6.16 -5.74 -16.64
N THR A 60 -5.18 -6.43 -16.06
CA THR A 60 -4.31 -5.92 -15.01
C THR A 60 -3.46 -4.82 -15.63
N LYS A 61 -3.44 -3.63 -15.00
CA LYS A 61 -2.57 -2.52 -15.42
C LYS A 61 -1.08 -2.85 -15.29
N GLY A 62 -0.75 -4.01 -14.71
CA GLY A 62 0.61 -4.45 -14.42
C GLY A 62 1.14 -3.93 -13.07
N PHE A 63 0.33 -3.15 -12.37
CA PHE A 63 0.69 -2.58 -11.07
C PHE A 63 -0.53 -2.33 -10.19
N GLN A 64 -0.29 -2.20 -8.88
CA GLN A 64 -1.26 -1.77 -7.88
C GLN A 64 -0.67 -0.61 -7.06
N ILE A 65 -1.52 0.38 -6.77
CA ILE A 65 -1.22 1.44 -5.80
C ILE A 65 -2.28 1.36 -4.71
N ASP A 66 -1.86 1.13 -3.47
CA ASP A 66 -2.74 1.20 -2.30
C ASP A 66 -2.37 2.40 -1.43
N THR A 67 -3.37 3.17 -1.02
CA THR A 67 -3.19 4.29 -0.07
C THR A 67 -3.89 3.98 1.25
N CYS A 68 -3.46 4.64 2.33
CA CYS A 68 -4.15 4.53 3.61
C CYS A 68 -5.43 5.40 3.64
N PHE A 69 -6.24 5.25 4.69
CA PHE A 69 -7.45 6.06 4.91
C PHE A 69 -7.17 7.52 5.34
N GLY A 70 -5.97 8.05 5.08
CA GLY A 70 -5.54 9.38 5.52
C GLY A 70 -6.44 10.50 4.98
N SER A 71 -6.77 10.44 3.70
CA SER A 71 -7.70 11.37 3.02
C SER A 71 -9.12 11.36 3.61
N GLY A 72 -9.48 10.30 4.35
CA GLY A 72 -10.75 10.18 5.07
C GLY A 72 -10.78 10.89 6.42
N GLY A 73 -9.77 11.69 6.76
CA GLY A 73 -9.74 12.49 8.00
C GLY A 73 -9.05 11.81 9.19
N CYS A 74 -8.03 10.98 8.95
CA CYS A 74 -7.31 10.31 10.03
C CYS A 74 -6.50 11.31 10.89
N GLU A 75 -6.69 11.29 12.21
CA GLU A 75 -5.97 12.16 13.18
C GLU A 75 -4.44 11.90 13.26
N ASN A 76 -3.98 10.77 12.73
CA ASN A 76 -2.56 10.39 12.73
C ASN A 76 -1.85 10.85 11.47
N ARG A 77 -2.57 11.45 10.51
CA ARG A 77 -2.03 11.97 9.26
C ARG A 77 -0.88 12.95 9.53
N THR A 78 0.28 12.68 8.95
CA THR A 78 1.45 13.56 9.00
C THR A 78 1.60 14.37 7.71
N LEU A 79 1.25 13.75 6.59
CA LEU A 79 1.37 14.28 5.24
C LEU A 79 0.15 13.94 4.40
N GLU A 80 -0.04 14.70 3.32
CA GLU A 80 -1.08 14.47 2.34
C GLU A 80 -0.50 13.78 1.10
N SER A 81 -1.03 12.60 0.75
CA SER A 81 -0.46 11.75 -0.29
C SER A 81 -1.16 11.88 -1.65
N GLU A 82 -2.29 12.56 -1.76
CA GLU A 82 -3.13 12.58 -2.97
C GLU A 82 -2.36 13.04 -4.20
N ALA A 83 -1.64 14.16 -4.10
CA ALA A 83 -0.84 14.69 -5.19
C ALA A 83 0.34 13.77 -5.55
N LEU A 84 0.94 13.09 -4.58
CA LEU A 84 2.00 12.13 -4.83
C LEU A 84 1.45 10.86 -5.49
N ALA A 85 0.33 10.32 -4.99
CA ALA A 85 -0.33 9.14 -5.51
C ALA A 85 -0.72 9.32 -6.99
N ALA A 86 -1.29 10.47 -7.34
CA ALA A 86 -1.65 10.81 -8.71
C ALA A 86 -0.43 10.86 -9.64
N GLU A 87 0.70 11.43 -9.18
CA GLU A 87 1.93 11.48 -9.98
C GLU A 87 2.60 10.11 -10.12
N VAL A 88 2.56 9.29 -9.08
CA VAL A 88 3.04 7.90 -9.13
C VAL A 88 2.17 7.08 -10.09
N GLU A 89 0.85 7.21 -10.05
CA GLU A 89 -0.04 6.51 -11.00
C GLU A 89 0.25 6.93 -12.43
N LYS A 90 0.37 8.24 -12.69
CA LYS A 90 0.75 8.76 -14.02
C LYS A 90 2.10 8.19 -14.49
N MET A 91 3.08 8.09 -13.61
CA MET A 91 4.37 7.50 -13.91
C MET A 91 4.24 6.01 -14.23
N LEU A 92 3.50 5.21 -13.45
CA LEU A 92 3.38 3.78 -13.72
C LEU A 92 2.62 3.49 -15.01
N LEU A 93 1.58 4.28 -15.31
CA LEU A 93 0.82 4.18 -16.57
C LEU A 93 1.72 4.42 -17.80
N SER A 94 2.71 5.33 -17.72
CA SER A 94 3.59 5.61 -18.85
C SER A 94 4.68 4.55 -19.09
N ARG A 95 4.81 3.56 -18.19
CA ARG A 95 5.90 2.56 -18.21
C ARG A 95 5.51 1.21 -18.82
N ASN A 96 4.24 1.05 -19.22
CA ASN A 96 3.69 -0.14 -19.84
C ASN A 96 4.03 -1.47 -19.12
N LEU A 97 3.88 -1.50 -17.78
CA LEU A 97 4.21 -2.67 -16.95
C LEU A 97 3.40 -3.92 -17.32
N ALA A 98 2.15 -3.76 -17.75
CA ALA A 98 1.28 -4.88 -18.12
C ALA A 98 1.90 -5.72 -19.25
N ASP A 99 2.28 -5.09 -20.35
CA ASP A 99 2.82 -5.78 -21.52
C ASP A 99 4.20 -6.37 -21.22
N PHE A 100 5.04 -5.60 -20.52
CA PHE A 100 6.33 -6.10 -20.05
C PHE A 100 6.19 -7.38 -19.21
N LEU A 101 5.25 -7.40 -18.27
CA LEU A 101 5.02 -8.56 -17.42
C LEU A 101 4.45 -9.74 -18.20
N LYS A 102 3.52 -9.52 -19.14
CA LYS A 102 2.95 -10.58 -20.00
C LYS A 102 4.04 -11.32 -20.78
N GLU A 103 5.07 -10.62 -21.26
CA GLU A 103 6.21 -11.25 -21.95
C GLU A 103 7.09 -12.10 -21.03
N ARG A 104 7.11 -11.80 -19.72
CA ARG A 104 7.98 -12.48 -18.75
C ARG A 104 7.29 -13.64 -18.04
N VAL A 105 5.97 -13.57 -17.87
CA VAL A 105 5.20 -14.60 -17.16
C VAL A 105 4.71 -15.67 -18.14
N GLY A 106 4.91 -16.94 -17.80
CA GLY A 106 4.48 -18.08 -18.63
C GLY A 106 2.97 -18.35 -18.52
N GLY A 107 2.12 -17.41 -18.96
CA GLY A 107 0.67 -17.53 -18.92
C GLY A 107 -0.07 -16.19 -18.80
N PRO A 108 -1.37 -16.19 -18.47
CA PRO A 108 -2.11 -14.95 -18.27
C PRO A 108 -1.56 -14.17 -17.07
N LEU A 109 -1.49 -12.85 -17.21
CA LEU A 109 -1.12 -11.95 -16.13
C LEU A 109 -2.16 -12.02 -15.01
N LYS A 110 -1.70 -12.00 -13.76
CA LYS A 110 -2.52 -12.21 -12.55
C LYS A 110 -2.07 -11.20 -11.49
N MET A 111 -2.95 -10.91 -10.53
CA MET A 111 -2.72 -9.95 -9.43
C MET A 111 -1.43 -10.14 -8.60
N HIS A 112 -0.86 -11.35 -8.57
CA HIS A 112 0.38 -11.62 -7.82
C HIS A 112 1.65 -11.31 -8.62
N HIS A 113 1.53 -11.05 -9.92
CA HIS A 113 2.60 -10.59 -10.78
C HIS A 113 2.72 -9.06 -10.81
N GLU A 114 1.66 -8.34 -10.45
CA GLU A 114 1.62 -6.88 -10.51
C GLU A 114 2.66 -6.23 -9.58
N PHE A 115 3.32 -5.17 -10.08
CA PHE A 115 4.24 -4.34 -9.30
C PHE A 115 3.46 -3.52 -8.26
N ARG A 116 3.88 -3.52 -6.99
CA ARG A 116 3.09 -2.93 -5.91
C ARG A 116 3.76 -1.73 -5.27
N ILE A 117 3.04 -0.62 -5.21
CA ILE A 117 3.40 0.55 -4.43
C ILE A 117 2.34 0.79 -3.35
N CYS A 118 2.76 1.07 -2.13
CA CYS A 118 1.85 1.51 -1.07
C CYS A 118 2.28 2.86 -0.52
N ILE A 119 1.31 3.73 -0.24
CA ILE A 119 1.54 5.05 0.34
C ILE A 119 0.78 5.14 1.66
N ALA A 120 1.48 5.51 2.73
CA ALA A 120 0.93 5.78 4.04
C ALA A 120 1.23 7.22 4.42
N ASP A 121 0.22 7.94 4.91
CA ASP A 121 0.34 9.36 5.25
C ASP A 121 1.10 9.61 6.57
N CYS A 122 1.42 8.56 7.32
CA CYS A 122 2.13 8.63 8.60
C CYS A 122 2.86 7.31 8.92
N PRO A 123 3.73 7.30 9.96
CA PRO A 123 4.50 6.12 10.35
C PRO A 123 3.69 4.91 10.82
N ASN A 124 2.40 5.07 11.15
CA ASN A 124 1.54 3.93 11.51
C ASN A 124 1.40 2.93 10.35
N GLY A 125 1.58 3.38 9.09
CA GLY A 125 1.73 2.47 7.95
C GLY A 125 0.51 1.58 7.66
N CYS A 126 -0.72 2.05 7.84
CA CYS A 126 -1.93 1.22 7.71
C CYS A 126 -2.10 0.55 6.33
N SER A 127 -1.53 1.13 5.26
CA SER A 127 -1.51 0.54 3.91
C SER A 127 -0.46 -0.57 3.74
N ARG A 128 0.26 -0.93 4.81
CA ARG A 128 1.30 -1.98 4.85
C ARG A 128 2.48 -1.72 3.89
N PRO A 129 3.09 -0.52 3.90
CA PRO A 129 4.19 -0.16 3.01
C PRO A 129 5.43 -1.04 3.15
N GLN A 130 5.60 -1.75 4.27
CA GLN A 130 6.79 -2.55 4.54
C GLN A 130 6.85 -3.85 3.73
N ILE A 131 5.76 -4.29 3.10
CA ILE A 131 5.61 -5.63 2.50
C ILE A 131 5.32 -5.61 0.98
N VAL A 132 5.58 -4.50 0.32
CA VAL A 132 5.38 -4.29 -1.12
C VAL A 132 6.67 -3.84 -1.81
N ASP A 133 6.69 -3.82 -3.15
CA ASP A 133 7.91 -3.51 -3.92
C ASP A 133 8.44 -2.12 -3.54
N ILE A 134 7.55 -1.13 -3.41
CA ILE A 134 7.90 0.20 -2.89
C ILE A 134 6.86 0.68 -1.86
N GLY A 135 7.31 0.90 -0.64
CA GLY A 135 6.54 1.52 0.44
C GLY A 135 6.95 2.97 0.64
N ILE A 136 5.98 3.87 0.74
CA ILE A 136 6.17 5.30 0.95
C ILE A 136 5.45 5.69 2.23
N ILE A 137 6.15 6.32 3.17
CA ILE A 137 5.66 6.58 4.53
C ILE A 137 5.87 8.04 4.88
N GLY A 138 4.79 8.77 5.15
CA GLY A 138 4.85 10.15 5.60
C GLY A 138 5.60 10.25 6.92
N ALA A 139 6.54 11.19 7.01
CA ALA A 139 7.39 11.38 8.16
C ALA A 139 7.60 12.86 8.47
N LEU A 140 7.69 13.14 9.76
CA LEU A 140 7.93 14.45 10.33
C LEU A 140 8.96 14.31 11.45
N ARG A 141 10.20 14.74 11.18
CA ARG A 141 11.31 14.65 12.12
C ARG A 141 11.25 15.81 13.11
N PRO A 142 11.09 15.55 14.42
CA PRO A 142 11.18 16.59 15.43
C PRO A 142 12.63 17.04 15.66
N ARG A 143 12.82 18.33 15.96
CA ARG A 143 14.04 18.92 16.52
C ARG A 143 13.69 19.68 17.78
N VAL A 144 14.60 19.65 18.76
CA VAL A 144 14.46 20.38 20.00
C VAL A 144 15.17 21.73 19.88
N LEU A 145 14.50 22.79 20.33
CA LEU A 145 15.05 24.12 20.43
C LEU A 145 15.64 24.34 21.82
N ASP A 146 16.83 24.91 21.86
CA ASP A 146 17.49 25.26 23.12
C ASP A 146 16.72 26.36 23.85
N ASN A 147 16.62 26.24 25.18
CA ASN A 147 16.09 27.26 26.11
C ASN A 147 14.57 27.56 26.03
N SER A 148 13.80 26.84 25.22
CA SER A 148 12.34 27.02 25.13
C SER A 148 11.54 26.01 25.95
N CYS A 149 12.20 25.01 26.55
CA CYS A 149 11.53 23.95 27.29
C CYS A 149 11.15 24.40 28.71
N THR A 150 9.92 24.09 29.12
CA THR A 150 9.43 24.34 30.49
C THR A 150 9.52 23.12 31.41
N GLY A 151 9.99 21.98 30.91
CA GLY A 151 10.05 20.73 31.67
C GLY A 151 8.69 20.04 31.91
N CYS A 152 7.60 20.46 31.25
CA CYS A 152 6.25 19.95 31.52
C CYS A 152 5.99 18.48 31.09
N ALA A 153 6.95 17.84 30.43
CA ALA A 153 6.89 16.44 29.96
C ALA A 153 5.75 16.08 28.97
N ALA A 154 4.96 17.04 28.47
CA ALA A 154 3.87 16.77 27.52
C ALA A 154 4.32 15.99 26.27
N CYS A 155 5.49 16.31 25.73
CA CYS A 155 6.08 15.60 24.60
C CYS A 155 6.41 14.12 24.93
N SER A 156 6.90 13.85 26.14
CA SER A 156 7.21 12.49 26.60
C SER A 156 5.92 11.69 26.77
N SER A 157 4.88 12.28 27.39
CA SER A 157 3.57 11.65 27.55
C SER A 157 2.88 11.35 26.22
N SER A 158 3.09 12.19 25.19
CA SER A 158 2.52 11.96 23.85
C SER A 158 3.25 10.90 23.03
N CYS A 159 4.46 10.50 23.43
CA CYS A 159 5.32 9.62 22.63
C CYS A 159 5.10 8.14 22.98
N ILE A 160 4.26 7.47 22.19
CA ILE A 160 3.97 6.02 22.35
C ILE A 160 5.24 5.18 22.24
N GLU A 161 6.20 5.59 21.41
CA GLU A 161 7.48 4.89 21.21
C GLU A 161 8.45 5.02 22.39
N GLY A 162 8.16 5.89 23.37
CA GLY A 162 9.08 6.18 24.46
C GLY A 162 10.42 6.77 23.99
N ALA A 163 10.39 7.50 22.88
CA ALA A 163 11.56 8.11 22.25
C ALA A 163 11.94 9.47 22.87
N LEU A 164 11.15 10.00 23.80
CA LEU A 164 11.36 11.30 24.42
C LEU A 164 11.53 11.16 25.93
N ARG A 165 12.51 11.87 26.47
CA ARG A 165 12.75 11.98 27.91
C ARG A 165 12.92 13.43 28.31
N VAL A 166 12.21 13.86 29.33
CA VAL A 166 12.44 15.12 30.04
C VAL A 166 13.03 14.76 31.40
N GLN A 167 14.23 15.27 31.71
CA GLN A 167 14.92 15.02 32.98
C GLN A 167 14.94 16.29 33.83
N PRO A 168 14.80 16.19 35.17
CA PRO A 168 15.01 17.32 36.06
C PRO A 168 16.41 17.91 35.88
N GLY A 169 16.50 19.23 35.71
CA GLY A 169 17.77 19.94 35.51
C GLY A 169 18.29 20.00 34.07
N PHE A 170 17.51 19.54 33.08
CA PHE A 170 17.82 19.72 31.66
C PHE A 170 17.02 20.88 31.06
N ASP A 171 17.69 21.70 30.24
CA ASP A 171 17.09 22.83 29.54
C ASP A 171 16.24 22.42 28.32
N ALA A 172 16.23 21.12 27.97
CA ALA A 172 15.62 20.58 26.76
C ALA A 172 15.31 19.07 26.85
N PRO A 173 14.24 18.56 26.19
CA PRO A 173 13.98 17.13 26.07
C PRO A 173 15.05 16.43 25.21
N ILE A 174 15.34 15.17 25.52
CA ILE A 174 16.25 14.33 24.73
C ILE A 174 15.41 13.39 23.85
N ILE A 175 15.71 13.39 22.55
CA ILE A 175 15.11 12.47 21.57
C ILE A 175 16.05 11.28 21.35
N ASP A 176 15.58 10.07 21.66
CA ASP A 176 16.21 8.82 21.27
C ASP A 176 15.88 8.52 19.80
N GLY A 177 16.85 8.81 18.93
CA GLY A 177 16.73 8.59 17.49
C GLY A 177 16.54 7.13 17.09
N THR A 178 16.86 6.16 17.96
CA THR A 178 16.67 4.73 17.67
C THR A 178 15.22 4.28 17.85
N LYS A 179 14.44 5.02 18.65
CA LYS A 179 13.03 4.76 18.90
C LYS A 179 12.10 5.69 18.14
N CYS A 180 12.57 6.88 17.76
CA CYS A 180 11.75 7.86 17.08
C CYS A 180 11.33 7.37 15.68
N ILE A 181 10.03 7.11 15.50
CA ILE A 181 9.48 6.76 14.18
C ILE A 181 9.16 7.97 13.30
N MET A 182 9.43 9.20 13.78
CA MET A 182 9.18 10.45 13.06
C MET A 182 7.68 10.71 12.78
N CYS A 183 6.81 10.48 13.77
CA CYS A 183 5.37 10.74 13.64
C CYS A 183 4.95 12.19 13.94
N GLY A 184 5.85 12.99 14.54
CA GLY A 184 5.63 14.40 14.84
C GLY A 184 4.62 14.72 15.95
N LYS A 185 3.99 13.74 16.61
CA LYS A 185 3.01 13.98 17.70
C LYS A 185 3.55 14.85 18.83
N CYS A 186 4.84 14.71 19.14
CA CYS A 186 5.51 15.53 20.15
C CYS A 186 5.60 17.02 19.80
N ILE A 187 5.62 17.39 18.51
CA ILE A 187 5.61 18.78 18.05
C ILE A 187 4.27 19.42 18.42
N SER A 188 3.17 18.79 18.01
CA SER A 188 1.81 19.26 18.35
C SER A 188 1.52 19.25 19.86
N ALA A 189 2.17 18.37 20.62
CA ALA A 189 1.97 18.25 22.05
C ALA A 189 2.78 19.26 22.88
N CYS A 190 3.75 19.97 22.29
CA CYS A 190 4.64 20.86 23.03
C CYS A 190 4.01 22.26 23.19
N PRO A 191 3.52 22.64 24.39
CA PRO A 191 2.83 23.92 24.56
C PRO A 191 3.77 25.13 24.48
N SER A 192 5.07 24.95 24.76
CA SER A 192 6.05 26.03 24.70
C SER A 192 6.74 26.17 23.34
N GLY A 193 6.44 25.28 22.39
CA GLY A 193 7.12 25.27 21.09
C GLY A 193 8.59 24.83 21.15
N ALA A 194 9.03 24.18 22.23
CA ALA A 194 10.40 23.68 22.37
C ALA A 194 10.75 22.51 21.43
N ILE A 195 9.75 21.92 20.76
CA ILE A 195 9.96 20.90 19.73
C ILE A 195 9.30 21.39 18.45
N GLU A 196 10.07 21.45 17.38
CA GLU A 196 9.63 21.93 16.07
C GLU A 196 9.88 20.90 14.96
N GLU A 197 9.35 21.19 13.79
CA GLU A 197 9.59 20.44 12.55
C GLU A 197 11.02 20.71 12.03
N ALA A 198 11.87 19.68 12.06
CA ALA A 198 13.21 19.75 11.48
C ALA A 198 13.22 19.41 9.99
N GLN A 199 12.42 18.40 9.62
CA GLN A 199 12.30 17.91 8.26
C GLN A 199 10.98 17.19 8.09
N LYS A 200 10.33 17.42 6.96
CA LYS A 200 9.07 16.77 6.57
C LYS A 200 9.17 16.22 5.15
N GLY A 201 8.60 15.04 4.95
CA GLY A 201 8.62 14.35 3.66
C GLY A 201 8.38 12.86 3.82
N TRP A 202 8.96 12.06 2.92
CA TRP A 202 8.63 10.64 2.81
C TRP A 202 9.82 9.77 3.17
N ARG A 203 9.64 8.83 4.10
CA ARG A 203 10.53 7.67 4.23
C ARG A 203 10.14 6.64 3.19
N MET A 204 11.12 5.90 2.69
CA MET A 204 10.90 4.88 1.66
C MET A 204 11.43 3.52 2.11
N MET A 205 10.64 2.49 1.81
CA MET A 205 10.95 1.08 2.00
C MET A 205 10.98 0.43 0.63
N VAL A 206 12.04 -0.30 0.28
CA VAL A 206 12.15 -0.91 -1.07
C VAL A 206 12.40 -2.41 -1.01
N GLY A 207 11.73 -3.16 -1.90
CA GLY A 207 11.93 -4.59 -2.08
C GLY A 207 11.18 -5.47 -1.07
N GLY A 208 10.10 -4.96 -0.47
CA GLY A 208 9.21 -5.79 0.35
C GLY A 208 8.38 -6.74 -0.53
N LYS A 209 8.06 -7.92 0.01
CA LYS A 209 7.12 -8.84 -0.65
C LYS A 209 6.54 -9.84 0.34
N LEU A 210 5.30 -10.23 0.07
CA LEU A 210 4.71 -11.46 0.60
C LEU A 210 4.77 -12.58 -0.46
N GLY A 211 4.27 -13.76 -0.11
CA GLY A 211 4.26 -14.95 -0.96
C GLY A 211 5.11 -16.06 -0.35
N ARG A 212 5.64 -16.95 -1.20
CA ARG A 212 6.40 -18.13 -0.74
C ARG A 212 7.65 -17.77 0.07
N HIS A 213 8.30 -16.64 -0.24
CA HIS A 213 9.48 -16.14 0.43
C HIS A 213 9.23 -14.69 0.88
N PRO A 214 8.60 -14.46 2.04
CA PRO A 214 8.29 -13.12 2.50
C PRO A 214 9.57 -12.38 2.93
N GLN A 215 9.60 -11.07 2.73
CA GLN A 215 10.61 -10.17 3.29
C GLN A 215 10.05 -8.76 3.47
N LEU A 216 10.58 -8.05 4.45
CA LEU A 216 10.32 -6.62 4.59
C LEU A 216 11.17 -5.83 3.58
N GLY A 217 10.68 -4.66 3.18
CA GLY A 217 11.47 -3.71 2.41
C GLY A 217 12.63 -3.16 3.25
N LYS A 218 13.72 -2.78 2.58
CA LYS A 218 14.85 -2.09 3.20
C LYS A 218 14.50 -0.60 3.33
N ASP A 219 14.64 -0.05 4.52
CA ASP A 219 14.50 1.39 4.78
C ASP A 219 15.69 2.14 4.16
N LEU A 220 15.42 3.21 3.41
CA LEU A 220 16.47 4.07 2.83
C LEU A 220 17.10 5.03 3.86
N GLY A 221 16.61 5.04 5.10
CA GLY A 221 17.27 5.65 6.26
C GLY A 221 17.15 7.17 6.36
N ARG A 222 16.45 7.83 5.41
CA ARG A 222 16.25 9.29 5.42
C ARG A 222 14.84 9.69 4.95
N ILE A 223 14.54 10.97 5.15
CA ILE A 223 13.32 11.61 4.65
C ILE A 223 13.64 12.21 3.28
N HIS A 224 12.79 11.93 2.31
CA HIS A 224 12.90 12.36 0.92
C HIS A 224 11.83 13.39 0.59
N SER A 225 12.21 14.37 -0.22
CA SER A 225 11.27 15.26 -0.90
C SER A 225 10.44 14.49 -1.93
N LYS A 226 9.33 15.09 -2.37
CA LYS A 226 8.46 14.50 -3.40
C LYS A 226 9.22 14.18 -4.70
N SER A 227 10.09 15.08 -5.15
CA SER A 227 10.89 14.88 -6.36
C SER A 227 11.89 13.73 -6.21
N GLU A 228 12.53 13.60 -5.05
CA GLU A 228 13.41 12.46 -4.75
C GLU A 228 12.64 11.14 -4.73
N VAL A 229 11.44 11.10 -4.15
CA VAL A 229 10.57 9.90 -4.17
C VAL A 229 10.31 9.45 -5.60
N LEU A 230 9.91 10.38 -6.47
CA LEU A 230 9.63 10.08 -7.88
C LEU A 230 10.89 9.60 -8.62
N ALA A 231 12.05 10.20 -8.35
CA ALA A 231 13.31 9.76 -8.92
C ALA A 231 13.69 8.34 -8.47
N ILE A 232 13.49 8.02 -7.20
CA ILE A 232 13.75 6.68 -6.64
C ILE A 232 12.80 5.65 -7.27
N ILE A 233 11.52 5.97 -7.42
CA ILE A 233 10.55 5.08 -8.09
C ILE A 233 10.98 4.83 -9.54
N ALA A 234 11.31 5.88 -10.29
CA ALA A 234 11.78 5.76 -11.66
C ALA A 234 13.00 4.84 -11.77
N ARG A 235 13.97 5.01 -10.86
CA ARG A 235 15.18 4.18 -10.81
C ARG A 235 14.90 2.73 -10.42
N CYS A 236 14.00 2.49 -9.46
CA CYS A 236 13.55 1.15 -9.11
C CYS A 236 12.88 0.44 -10.28
N LEU A 237 12.07 1.17 -11.06
CA LEU A 237 11.46 0.66 -12.28
C LEU A 237 12.53 0.34 -13.33
N ASP A 238 13.50 1.22 -13.56
CA ASP A 238 14.60 0.95 -14.51
C ASP A 238 15.36 -0.33 -14.15
N ILE A 239 15.70 -0.50 -12.87
CA ILE A 239 16.31 -1.71 -12.32
C ILE A 239 15.41 -2.92 -12.56
N TYR A 240 14.10 -2.78 -12.26
CA TYR A 240 13.11 -3.83 -12.46
C TYR A 240 13.07 -4.29 -13.91
N PHE A 241 12.90 -3.37 -14.86
CA PHE A 241 12.83 -3.69 -16.30
C PHE A 241 14.12 -4.36 -16.81
N ALA A 242 15.28 -3.87 -16.39
CA ALA A 242 16.57 -4.37 -16.85
C ALA A 242 16.92 -5.77 -16.32
N ASN A 243 16.41 -6.14 -15.14
CA ASN A 243 16.88 -7.33 -14.42
C ASN A 243 15.81 -8.38 -14.16
N ASN A 244 14.55 -8.14 -14.52
CA ASN A 244 13.47 -9.10 -14.28
C ASN A 244 13.63 -10.36 -15.13
N ALA A 245 13.78 -11.51 -14.48
CA ALA A 245 13.74 -12.81 -15.13
C ALA A 245 12.50 -13.58 -14.65
N GLY A 246 11.53 -13.81 -15.54
CA GLY A 246 10.39 -14.67 -15.21
C GLY A 246 9.35 -14.06 -14.25
N GLY A 247 9.19 -12.74 -14.24
CA GLY A 247 8.18 -12.06 -13.42
C GLY A 247 8.55 -11.96 -11.94
N GLU A 248 9.85 -11.93 -11.62
CA GLU A 248 10.34 -11.74 -10.26
C GLU A 248 9.81 -10.45 -9.63
N ARG A 249 9.69 -10.44 -8.29
CA ARG A 249 9.39 -9.22 -7.51
C ARG A 249 10.65 -8.38 -7.35
N LEU A 250 10.51 -7.07 -7.16
CA LEU A 250 11.65 -6.16 -7.04
C LEU A 250 12.61 -6.57 -5.93
N GLY A 251 12.08 -7.03 -4.79
CA GLY A 251 12.91 -7.54 -3.69
C GLY A 251 13.81 -8.72 -4.07
N SER A 252 13.33 -9.65 -4.89
CA SER A 252 14.15 -10.77 -5.37
C SER A 252 15.29 -10.29 -6.26
N ILE A 253 15.00 -9.33 -7.14
CA ILE A 253 16.00 -8.72 -8.02
C ILE A 253 17.08 -8.02 -7.19
N LEU A 254 16.67 -7.18 -6.23
CA LEU A 254 17.60 -6.42 -5.37
C LEU A 254 18.45 -7.33 -4.47
N ASN A 255 17.92 -8.46 -4.00
CA ASN A 255 18.73 -9.44 -3.25
C ASN A 255 19.86 -10.02 -4.11
N ARG A 256 19.67 -10.13 -5.43
CA ARG A 256 20.66 -10.67 -6.37
C ARG A 256 21.71 -9.63 -6.78
N ILE A 257 21.29 -8.38 -7.03
CA ILE A 257 22.16 -7.36 -7.63
C ILE A 257 22.66 -6.29 -6.63
N GLY A 258 22.11 -6.27 -5.42
CA GLY A 258 22.46 -5.31 -4.37
C GLY A 258 21.52 -4.10 -4.30
N TYR A 259 21.42 -3.54 -3.09
CA TYR A 259 20.59 -2.36 -2.79
C TYR A 259 21.31 -1.03 -3.02
N ASP A 260 22.63 -1.04 -3.20
CA ASP A 260 23.45 0.16 -3.40
C ASP A 260 23.18 0.85 -4.75
N LEU A 261 22.36 0.21 -5.59
CA LEU A 261 21.90 0.75 -6.87
C LEU A 261 20.73 1.72 -6.73
N ILE A 262 20.09 1.80 -5.57
CA ILE A 262 18.94 2.69 -5.28
C ILE A 262 19.46 3.97 -4.62
#